data_AF-A0A8G0LIN9-F1
#
_entry.id   AF-A0A8G0LIN9-F1
#
_cell.length_a   1.000
_cell.length_b   1.000
_cell.length_c   1.000
_cell.angle_alpha   90.00
_cell.angle_beta   90.00
_cell.angle_gamma   90.00
#
_symmetry.space_group_name_H-M   'P 1'
#
loop_
_entity.id
_entity.type
_entity.pdbx_description
1 polymer ?
#
loop_
_entity_poly.entity_id
_entity_poly.type
_entity_poly.pdbx_seq_one_letter_code
_entity_poly.pdbx_strand_id
1 'polypeptide(L)'
;MAAYLTQRISHPHICHPHHGITVSRAATPVPEKKSKCSLPIHNVAAKDASFFTPEQDPVPGSASQIQASGKPVPKLFSPLKIRDIEMPNRIWVSPMCQYSAHEGFHTPWHITHYGGMAQRGPGLMMIEATAVQANGRITPEDSGLWLDAHVDTLKKHVDFAHSQNGHIGIQLGHAGRKASTVAPWLSSGATATEEVGGWPDDVVGPSNEPFNEHYPKPRSMSLAEIARFKHDFLSAVRRAVRAGFDVIELHFAHGYLVSSFLSPAVNKRTDQYGGSFENRARLALELVEATRQIIPKGMPLFARISATDWLDTNPEWNGGPSWNVDESIKLAKLFAQRGVDVLDVSSGGNHALQKVIGGPGYQAPFAKKIKAAVGDTMLVSSVGSIKTGEVAQKIIEGSNEADDTPLDLIAAGRMFQKNPGLVWAWADDLEVSITIAHQIGWGFGGRAKKPAK
;
A
#
# COMPACT_ATOMS: atom_id res chain seq x y z
N MET A 1 7.32 -19.12 -23.17
CA MET A 1 7.02 -19.77 -24.47
C MET A 1 6.03 -20.89 -24.25
N ALA A 2 4.78 -20.70 -24.69
CA ALA A 2 3.84 -21.73 -25.14
C ALA A 2 2.55 -20.99 -25.52
N ALA A 3 2.53 -20.43 -26.75
CA ALA A 3 1.34 -19.80 -27.30
C ALA A 3 0.38 -20.91 -27.75
N TYR A 4 -0.74 -21.08 -27.05
CA TYR A 4 -1.86 -21.88 -27.55
C TYR A 4 -2.60 -21.08 -28.64
N LEU A 5 -2.09 -21.17 -29.86
CA LEU A 5 -2.81 -20.79 -31.08
C LEU A 5 -3.90 -21.83 -31.37
N THR A 6 -5.15 -21.49 -31.11
CA THR A 6 -6.29 -22.26 -31.62
C THR A 6 -6.53 -21.89 -33.09
N GLN A 7 -5.77 -22.51 -34.00
CA GLN A 7 -6.17 -22.58 -35.41
C GLN A 7 -7.42 -23.45 -35.53
N ARG A 8 -8.55 -22.84 -35.89
CA ARG A 8 -9.72 -23.57 -36.38
C ARG A 8 -9.35 -24.20 -37.71
N ILE A 9 -9.19 -25.52 -37.71
CA ILE A 9 -9.07 -26.33 -38.91
C ILE A 9 -10.41 -26.31 -39.63
N SER A 10 -10.49 -25.57 -40.74
CA SER A 10 -11.42 -25.86 -41.83
C SER A 10 -10.78 -26.94 -42.70
N HIS A 11 -11.40 -28.10 -42.83
CA HIS A 11 -11.05 -29.08 -43.86
C HIS A 11 -12.32 -29.49 -44.63
N PRO A 12 -12.29 -29.45 -45.98
CA PRO A 12 -13.34 -29.99 -46.82
C PRO A 12 -13.11 -31.48 -47.10
N HIS A 13 -14.21 -32.23 -47.18
CA HIS A 13 -14.40 -33.50 -47.91
C HIS A 13 -13.26 -34.53 -47.97
N ILE A 14 -13.36 -35.61 -47.19
CA ILE A 14 -12.89 -36.95 -47.60
C ILE A 14 -13.88 -38.01 -47.09
N CYS A 15 -14.39 -38.82 -48.02
CA CYS A 15 -15.24 -39.99 -47.78
C CYS A 15 -14.39 -41.25 -47.56
N HIS A 16 -14.76 -42.11 -46.61
CA HIS A 16 -14.74 -43.58 -46.70
C HIS A 16 -15.47 -44.23 -45.50
N PRO A 17 -15.95 -45.49 -45.61
CA PRO A 17 -17.18 -45.96 -44.97
C PRO A 17 -16.98 -47.04 -43.89
N HIS A 18 -18.08 -47.36 -43.20
CA HIS A 18 -18.33 -48.52 -42.32
C HIS A 18 -17.91 -48.41 -40.85
N HIS A 19 -18.87 -48.12 -39.97
CA HIS A 19 -19.64 -49.16 -39.26
C HIS A 19 -20.95 -48.56 -38.71
N GLY A 20 -22.03 -49.31 -38.90
CA GLY A 20 -23.39 -48.85 -38.73
C GLY A 20 -23.89 -48.89 -37.30
N ILE A 21 -24.46 -47.78 -36.86
CA ILE A 21 -25.61 -47.74 -35.95
C ILE A 21 -26.60 -46.74 -36.55
N THR A 22 -27.69 -47.23 -37.14
CA THR A 22 -28.79 -46.40 -37.64
C THR A 22 -29.57 -45.85 -36.45
N VAL A 23 -29.29 -44.60 -36.06
CA VAL A 23 -30.19 -43.83 -35.21
C VAL A 23 -31.18 -43.12 -36.13
N SER A 24 -32.31 -43.79 -36.39
CA SER A 24 -33.48 -43.15 -37.00
C SER A 24 -34.09 -42.16 -36.00
N ARG A 25 -33.62 -40.91 -36.02
CA ARG A 25 -34.45 -39.78 -35.59
C ARG A 25 -34.86 -39.01 -36.84
N ALA A 26 -36.16 -38.95 -37.09
CA ALA A 26 -36.72 -38.02 -38.07
C ALA A 26 -36.16 -36.62 -37.80
N ALA A 27 -35.56 -36.01 -38.82
CA ALA A 27 -35.01 -34.67 -38.72
C ALA A 27 -36.14 -33.70 -38.32
N THR A 28 -36.06 -33.15 -37.12
CA THR A 28 -36.91 -32.03 -36.72
C THR A 28 -36.62 -30.88 -37.68
N PRO A 29 -37.62 -30.28 -38.34
CA PRO A 29 -37.39 -29.13 -39.23
C PRO A 29 -36.64 -28.05 -38.45
N VAL A 30 -35.45 -27.68 -38.92
CA VAL A 30 -34.72 -26.53 -38.37
C VAL A 30 -35.58 -25.30 -38.68
N PRO A 31 -36.12 -24.59 -37.67
CA PRO A 31 -36.83 -23.35 -37.94
C PRO A 31 -35.86 -22.43 -38.67
N GLU A 32 -36.31 -21.78 -39.75
CA GLU A 32 -35.55 -20.70 -40.38
C GLU A 32 -35.15 -19.72 -39.28
N LYS A 33 -33.88 -19.79 -38.87
CA LYS A 33 -33.30 -18.79 -37.98
C LYS A 33 -33.22 -17.53 -38.81
N LYS A 34 -34.29 -16.70 -38.75
CA LYS A 34 -34.21 -15.28 -39.06
C LYS A 34 -32.87 -14.81 -38.50
N SER A 35 -31.98 -14.33 -39.37
CA SER A 35 -30.63 -13.94 -38.98
C SER A 35 -30.76 -12.89 -37.90
N LYS A 36 -30.60 -13.31 -36.64
CA LYS A 36 -30.36 -12.40 -35.54
C LYS A 36 -28.95 -11.88 -35.78
N CYS A 37 -28.81 -10.90 -36.67
CA CYS A 37 -27.65 -10.03 -36.71
C CYS A 37 -27.73 -9.16 -35.44
N SER A 38 -27.49 -9.78 -34.29
CA SER A 38 -26.96 -9.04 -33.16
C SER A 38 -25.51 -8.78 -33.50
N LEU A 39 -25.13 -7.51 -33.57
CA LEU A 39 -23.72 -7.12 -33.59
C LEU A 39 -22.94 -7.97 -32.57
N PRO A 40 -21.71 -8.39 -32.87
CA PRO A 40 -20.92 -9.18 -31.93
C PRO A 40 -20.77 -8.40 -30.62
N ILE A 41 -21.09 -9.04 -29.49
CA ILE A 41 -20.87 -8.50 -28.15
C ILE A 41 -19.49 -8.96 -27.71
N HIS A 42 -18.55 -8.02 -27.59
CA HIS A 42 -17.18 -8.30 -27.21
C HIS A 42 -17.01 -8.19 -25.69
N ASN A 43 -16.35 -9.16 -25.08
CA ASN A 43 -15.77 -9.01 -23.74
C ASN A 43 -14.39 -8.39 -23.92
N VAL A 44 -14.33 -7.06 -23.85
CA VAL A 44 -13.11 -6.30 -24.11
C VAL A 44 -12.08 -6.66 -23.04
N ALA A 45 -10.86 -7.01 -23.48
CA ALA A 45 -9.77 -7.32 -22.56
C ALA A 45 -9.17 -6.04 -21.97
N ALA A 46 -8.71 -6.10 -20.72
CA ALA A 46 -7.97 -5.01 -20.10
C ALA A 46 -6.73 -4.64 -20.94
N LYS A 47 -6.49 -3.33 -21.04
CA LYS A 47 -5.37 -2.77 -21.80
C LYS A 47 -4.05 -3.18 -21.15
N ASP A 48 -3.06 -3.45 -22.00
CA ASP A 48 -1.67 -3.72 -21.62
C ASP A 48 -1.43 -4.93 -20.66
N ALA A 49 -2.48 -5.71 -20.37
CA ALA A 49 -2.35 -6.94 -19.58
C ALA A 49 -1.77 -8.09 -20.42
N SER A 50 -0.80 -8.81 -19.88
CA SER A 50 -0.18 -9.98 -20.54
C SER A 50 -1.04 -11.24 -20.52
N PHE A 51 -2.26 -11.15 -19.98
CA PHE A 51 -3.23 -12.23 -19.85
C PHE A 51 -4.65 -11.67 -20.01
N PHE A 52 -5.62 -12.54 -20.31
CA PHE A 52 -7.01 -12.12 -20.43
C PHE A 52 -7.63 -11.84 -19.05
N THR A 53 -8.09 -10.62 -18.86
CA THR A 53 -9.10 -10.23 -17.88
C THR A 53 -9.99 -9.18 -18.54
N PRO A 54 -11.30 -9.12 -18.25
CA PRO A 54 -12.16 -8.03 -18.74
C PRO A 54 -11.60 -6.66 -18.34
N GLU A 55 -11.68 -5.70 -19.26
CA GLU A 55 -11.49 -4.27 -18.96
C GLU A 55 -12.45 -3.88 -17.84
N GLN A 56 -11.97 -3.08 -16.88
CA GLN A 56 -12.80 -2.54 -15.81
C GLN A 56 -13.03 -1.05 -16.05
N ASP A 57 -14.17 -0.73 -16.67
CA ASP A 57 -14.59 0.64 -16.95
C ASP A 57 -16.10 0.78 -16.66
N PRO A 58 -16.50 1.54 -15.62
CA PRO A 58 -15.64 2.29 -14.68
C PRO A 58 -14.75 1.40 -13.80
N VAL A 59 -13.67 1.99 -13.25
CA VAL A 59 -12.77 1.28 -12.32
C VAL A 59 -13.55 0.84 -11.07
N PRO A 60 -13.28 -0.37 -10.51
CA PRO A 60 -13.96 -0.83 -9.30
C PRO A 60 -13.71 0.13 -8.13
N GLY A 61 -14.71 0.34 -7.29
CA GLY A 61 -14.69 1.32 -6.20
C GLY A 61 -15.14 2.73 -6.59
N SER A 62 -15.42 2.99 -7.86
CA SER A 62 -15.98 4.27 -8.33
C SER A 62 -17.43 4.42 -7.88
N ALA A 63 -17.78 5.53 -7.26
CA ALA A 63 -19.18 5.82 -6.93
C ALA A 63 -20.00 6.07 -8.21
N SER A 64 -21.23 5.54 -8.25
CA SER A 64 -22.20 5.88 -9.28
C SER A 64 -22.56 7.36 -9.19
N GLN A 65 -22.65 8.04 -10.33
CA GLN A 65 -23.13 9.43 -10.39
C GLN A 65 -24.59 9.54 -9.93
N ILE A 66 -25.38 8.49 -10.15
CA ILE A 66 -26.76 8.39 -9.68
C ILE A 66 -26.78 7.40 -8.52
N GLN A 67 -26.90 7.92 -7.31
CA GLN A 67 -27.01 7.13 -6.09
C GLN A 67 -28.44 6.64 -5.89
N ALA A 68 -28.62 5.36 -5.57
CA ALA A 68 -29.95 4.79 -5.31
C ALA A 68 -30.65 5.44 -4.10
N SER A 69 -29.87 5.93 -3.13
CA SER A 69 -30.35 6.62 -1.94
C SER A 69 -30.79 8.07 -2.20
N GLY A 70 -30.48 8.65 -3.37
CA GLY A 70 -30.70 10.07 -3.68
C GLY A 70 -29.80 11.04 -2.91
N LYS A 71 -28.88 10.53 -2.07
CA LYS A 71 -27.89 11.33 -1.31
C LYS A 71 -26.69 11.68 -2.20
N PRO A 72 -25.99 12.81 -1.94
CA PRO A 72 -24.74 13.11 -2.62
C PRO A 72 -23.67 12.06 -2.30
N VAL A 73 -22.72 11.86 -3.21
CA VAL A 73 -21.58 10.96 -2.98
C VAL A 73 -20.75 11.48 -1.80
N PRO A 74 -20.55 10.70 -0.73
CA PRO A 74 -19.75 11.11 0.42
C PRO A 74 -18.30 11.40 0.02
N LYS A 75 -17.65 12.35 0.69
CA LYS A 75 -16.23 12.70 0.43
C LYS A 75 -15.32 11.47 0.35
N LEU A 76 -15.48 10.46 1.22
CA LEU A 76 -14.68 9.23 1.20
C LEU A 76 -14.72 8.49 -0.16
N PHE A 77 -15.83 8.59 -0.88
CA PHE A 77 -16.06 7.97 -2.19
C PHE A 77 -15.94 8.95 -3.37
N SER A 78 -15.50 10.19 -3.12
CA SER A 78 -15.15 11.12 -4.18
C SER A 78 -13.78 10.78 -4.78
N PRO A 79 -13.57 10.99 -6.09
CA PRO A 79 -12.27 10.77 -6.70
C PRO A 79 -11.24 11.76 -6.16
N LEU A 80 -9.97 11.35 -6.25
CA LEU A 80 -8.83 12.18 -5.86
C LEU A 80 -7.71 12.02 -6.88
N LYS A 81 -7.37 13.13 -7.56
CA LYS A 81 -6.21 13.20 -8.44
C LYS A 81 -4.95 13.55 -7.64
N ILE A 82 -3.90 12.76 -7.82
CA ILE A 82 -2.58 13.00 -7.24
C ILE A 82 -1.57 12.85 -8.37
N ARG A 83 -0.95 13.96 -8.81
CA ARG A 83 -0.08 13.97 -9.99
C ARG A 83 -0.80 13.35 -11.20
N ASP A 84 -0.24 12.28 -11.79
CA ASP A 84 -0.78 11.62 -12.99
C ASP A 84 -1.76 10.49 -12.66
N ILE A 85 -1.92 10.11 -11.39
CA ILE A 85 -2.90 9.09 -10.99
C ILE A 85 -4.21 9.72 -10.52
N GLU A 86 -5.32 9.02 -10.79
CA GLU A 86 -6.64 9.36 -10.27
C GLU A 86 -7.21 8.17 -9.51
N MET A 87 -7.38 8.34 -8.21
CA MET A 87 -7.97 7.33 -7.33
C MET A 87 -9.51 7.45 -7.41
N PRO A 88 -10.27 6.34 -7.60
CA PRO A 88 -11.73 6.38 -7.67
C PRO A 88 -12.43 6.71 -6.34
N ASN A 89 -11.71 6.56 -5.23
CA ASN A 89 -12.15 6.90 -3.88
C ASN A 89 -10.92 7.23 -3.02
N ARG A 90 -11.14 7.72 -1.80
CA ARG A 90 -10.08 8.18 -0.88
C ARG A 90 -9.65 7.10 0.12
N ILE A 91 -9.99 5.84 -0.14
CA ILE A 91 -9.70 4.69 0.72
C ILE A 91 -8.50 3.95 0.14
N TRP A 92 -7.48 3.69 0.95
CA TRP A 92 -6.32 2.93 0.49
C TRP A 92 -5.88 1.86 1.49
N VAL A 93 -5.22 0.83 0.97
CA VAL A 93 -4.68 -0.28 1.76
C VAL A 93 -3.35 0.16 2.35
N SER A 94 -3.28 0.22 3.69
CA SER A 94 -2.04 0.55 4.40
C SER A 94 -1.01 -0.60 4.26
N PRO A 95 0.30 -0.32 4.25
CA PRO A 95 1.32 -1.37 4.19
C PRO A 95 1.27 -2.26 5.44
N MET A 96 1.26 -3.58 5.22
CA MET A 96 1.13 -4.58 6.28
C MET A 96 2.07 -5.74 6.00
N CYS A 97 3.14 -5.87 6.80
CA CYS A 97 4.10 -6.97 6.68
C CYS A 97 3.40 -8.34 6.74
N GLN A 98 3.74 -9.20 5.80
CA GLN A 98 3.18 -10.54 5.67
C GLN A 98 4.10 -11.64 6.20
N TYR A 99 5.40 -11.35 6.37
CA TYR A 99 6.40 -12.28 6.90
C TYR A 99 6.35 -13.64 6.19
N SER A 100 6.22 -13.61 4.87
CA SER A 100 5.95 -14.78 4.01
C SER A 100 6.82 -14.79 2.75
N ALA A 101 7.82 -13.92 2.67
CA ALA A 101 8.81 -13.90 1.61
C ALA A 101 9.91 -14.94 1.87
N HIS A 102 10.63 -15.31 0.82
CA HIS A 102 11.82 -16.14 0.92
C HIS A 102 13.00 -15.37 0.35
N GLU A 103 13.98 -15.05 1.18
CA GLU A 103 15.12 -14.18 0.81
C GLU A 103 14.71 -12.84 0.19
N GLY A 104 13.57 -12.28 0.60
CA GLY A 104 13.01 -11.05 0.02
C GLY A 104 12.12 -11.24 -1.20
N PHE A 105 12.08 -12.44 -1.80
CA PHE A 105 11.20 -12.73 -2.93
C PHE A 105 9.77 -13.01 -2.49
N HIS A 106 8.81 -12.36 -3.14
CA HIS A 106 7.40 -12.62 -2.90
C HIS A 106 7.01 -14.03 -3.37
N THR A 107 6.37 -14.78 -2.47
CA THR A 107 5.81 -16.12 -2.68
C THR A 107 4.34 -16.05 -3.14
N PRO A 108 3.70 -17.18 -3.52
CA PRO A 108 2.28 -17.22 -3.86
C PRO A 108 1.33 -16.66 -2.79
N TRP A 109 1.77 -16.59 -1.53
CA TRP A 109 1.04 -15.90 -0.45
C TRP A 109 0.70 -14.46 -0.84
N HIS A 110 1.70 -13.67 -1.22
CA HIS A 110 1.54 -12.25 -1.55
C HIS A 110 0.62 -12.08 -2.76
N ILE A 111 0.73 -12.94 -3.77
CA ILE A 111 -0.10 -12.85 -4.99
C ILE A 111 -1.57 -13.05 -4.62
N THR A 112 -1.84 -14.05 -3.79
CA THR A 112 -3.20 -14.32 -3.29
C THR A 112 -3.71 -13.19 -2.41
N HIS A 113 -2.87 -12.71 -1.48
CA HIS A 113 -3.23 -11.66 -0.54
C HIS A 113 -3.55 -10.33 -1.23
N TYR A 114 -2.60 -9.80 -2.01
CA TYR A 114 -2.78 -8.53 -2.71
C TYR A 114 -3.76 -8.63 -3.87
N GLY A 115 -3.78 -9.74 -4.60
CA GLY A 115 -4.76 -9.96 -5.68
C GLY A 115 -6.19 -9.99 -5.16
N GLY A 116 -6.41 -10.56 -3.97
CA GLY A 116 -7.72 -10.57 -3.31
C GLY A 116 -8.27 -9.17 -3.01
N MET A 117 -7.39 -8.21 -2.70
CA MET A 117 -7.74 -6.81 -2.42
C MET A 117 -7.79 -5.94 -3.68
N ALA A 118 -6.87 -6.11 -4.62
CA ALA A 118 -6.79 -5.31 -5.84
C ALA A 118 -8.08 -5.35 -6.67
N GLN A 119 -8.75 -6.51 -6.71
CA GLN A 119 -10.03 -6.68 -7.41
C GLN A 119 -11.24 -6.06 -6.68
N ARG A 120 -11.05 -5.39 -5.53
CA ARG A 120 -12.13 -4.91 -4.64
C ARG A 120 -12.26 -3.38 -4.56
N GLY A 121 -11.56 -2.66 -5.43
CA GLY A 121 -11.73 -1.23 -5.64
C GLY A 121 -11.17 -0.27 -4.57
N PRO A 122 -10.11 -0.59 -3.80
CA PRO A 122 -9.40 0.47 -3.08
C PRO A 122 -8.83 1.48 -4.08
N GLY A 123 -8.84 2.76 -3.70
CA GLY A 123 -8.27 3.81 -4.53
C GLY A 123 -6.77 3.61 -4.79
N LEU A 124 -6.07 3.02 -3.82
CA LEU A 124 -4.66 2.63 -3.91
C LEU A 124 -4.40 1.38 -3.06
N MET A 125 -3.64 0.44 -3.62
CA MET A 125 -3.02 -0.67 -2.89
C MET A 125 -1.60 -0.29 -2.48
N MET A 126 -1.17 -0.60 -1.25
CA MET A 126 0.25 -0.46 -0.86
C MET A 126 0.85 -1.82 -0.50
N ILE A 127 1.93 -2.18 -1.17
CA ILE A 127 2.78 -3.32 -0.77
C ILE A 127 3.45 -3.01 0.58
N GLU A 128 3.64 -4.05 1.38
CA GLU A 128 4.27 -3.99 2.70
C GLU A 128 5.65 -3.34 2.72
N ALA A 129 6.14 -3.04 3.93
CA ALA A 129 7.49 -2.54 4.13
C ALA A 129 8.50 -3.49 3.45
N THR A 130 9.12 -2.99 2.39
CA THR A 130 10.03 -3.74 1.55
C THR A 130 11.45 -3.26 1.82
N ALA A 131 12.30 -4.19 2.29
CA ALA A 131 13.63 -3.84 2.76
C ALA A 131 14.56 -3.44 1.61
N VAL A 132 15.27 -2.31 1.79
CA VAL A 132 16.23 -1.81 0.80
C VAL A 132 17.62 -2.45 0.91
N GLN A 133 17.89 -3.14 2.01
CA GLN A 133 19.10 -3.92 2.29
C GLN A 133 18.69 -5.23 2.97
N ALA A 134 19.47 -6.31 2.79
CA ALA A 134 19.17 -7.61 3.39
C ALA A 134 19.11 -7.57 4.93
N ASN A 135 20.01 -6.82 5.57
CA ASN A 135 20.01 -6.61 7.03
C ASN A 135 18.97 -5.57 7.49
N GLY A 136 18.26 -4.94 6.54
CA GLY A 136 17.20 -3.97 6.79
C GLY A 136 15.81 -4.56 6.95
N ARG A 137 15.67 -5.88 6.86
CA ARG A 137 14.43 -6.60 7.12
C ARG A 137 14.06 -6.59 8.62
N ILE A 138 12.77 -6.71 8.94
CA ILE A 138 12.27 -6.93 10.30
C ILE A 138 12.50 -8.40 10.69
N THR A 139 12.04 -9.33 9.85
CA THR A 139 12.26 -10.78 10.00
C THR A 139 12.92 -11.39 8.77
N PRO A 140 13.48 -12.62 8.83
CA PRO A 140 14.05 -13.28 7.67
C PRO A 140 13.09 -13.42 6.49
N GLU A 141 11.78 -13.50 6.76
CA GLU A 141 10.69 -13.68 5.80
C GLU A 141 10.07 -12.36 5.29
N ASP A 142 10.73 -11.22 5.52
CA ASP A 142 10.28 -9.92 5.00
C ASP A 142 10.52 -9.77 3.50
N SER A 143 9.64 -8.98 2.86
CA SER A 143 9.79 -8.51 1.49
C SER A 143 11.09 -7.72 1.27
N GLY A 144 11.68 -7.85 0.07
CA GLY A 144 12.96 -7.22 -0.27
C GLY A 144 12.99 -6.54 -1.63
N LEU A 145 13.85 -5.52 -1.77
CA LEU A 145 14.17 -4.86 -3.05
C LEU A 145 15.63 -4.43 -3.17
N TRP A 146 16.54 -5.15 -2.49
CA TRP A 146 17.99 -4.90 -2.57
C TRP A 146 18.67 -5.53 -3.80
N LEU A 147 18.05 -6.53 -4.44
CA LEU A 147 18.54 -7.19 -5.66
C LEU A 147 17.72 -6.85 -6.89
N ASP A 148 18.35 -6.89 -8.06
CA ASP A 148 17.63 -6.76 -9.34
C ASP A 148 16.62 -7.89 -9.56
N ALA A 149 16.93 -9.10 -9.10
CA ALA A 149 16.07 -10.27 -9.22
C ALA A 149 14.73 -10.14 -8.47
N HIS A 150 14.64 -9.30 -7.42
CA HIS A 150 13.38 -9.09 -6.69
C HIS A 150 12.30 -8.40 -7.54
N VAL A 151 12.71 -7.64 -8.55
CA VAL A 151 11.80 -6.87 -9.42
C VAL A 151 10.77 -7.78 -10.09
N ASP A 152 11.17 -8.95 -10.55
CA ASP A 152 10.29 -9.85 -11.31
C ASP A 152 9.12 -10.37 -10.45
N THR A 153 9.35 -10.64 -9.16
CA THR A 153 8.26 -11.06 -8.27
C THR A 153 7.32 -9.90 -7.93
N LEU A 154 7.87 -8.69 -7.76
CA LEU A 154 7.07 -7.51 -7.44
C LEU A 154 6.23 -7.04 -8.63
N LYS A 155 6.79 -7.09 -9.85
CA LYS A 155 6.11 -6.73 -11.09
C LYS A 155 4.81 -7.51 -11.31
N LYS A 156 4.71 -8.76 -10.85
CA LYS A 156 3.48 -9.56 -10.95
C LYS A 156 2.30 -8.92 -10.20
N HIS A 157 2.55 -8.23 -9.09
CA HIS A 157 1.51 -7.49 -8.37
C HIS A 157 1.07 -6.24 -9.14
N VAL A 158 2.04 -5.54 -9.73
CA VAL A 158 1.81 -4.39 -10.60
C VAL A 158 0.94 -4.78 -11.79
N ASP A 159 1.37 -5.80 -12.54
CA ASP A 159 0.65 -6.30 -13.72
C ASP A 159 -0.78 -6.72 -13.36
N PHE A 160 -0.99 -7.36 -12.21
CA PHE A 160 -2.33 -7.73 -11.77
C PHE A 160 -3.18 -6.50 -11.39
N ALA A 161 -2.65 -5.56 -10.61
CA ALA A 161 -3.38 -4.36 -10.21
C ALA A 161 -3.80 -3.52 -11.44
N HIS A 162 -2.87 -3.28 -12.37
CA HIS A 162 -3.15 -2.55 -13.61
C HIS A 162 -4.16 -3.28 -14.50
N SER A 163 -4.14 -4.62 -14.53
CA SER A 163 -5.16 -5.41 -15.24
C SER A 163 -6.58 -5.22 -14.69
N GLN A 164 -6.72 -4.76 -13.43
CA GLN A 164 -7.99 -4.40 -12.80
C GLN A 164 -8.27 -2.89 -12.85
N ASN A 165 -7.49 -2.13 -13.62
CA ASN A 165 -7.52 -0.67 -13.72
C ASN A 165 -7.24 0.03 -12.36
N GLY A 166 -6.56 -0.65 -11.43
CA GLY A 166 -6.26 -0.15 -10.09
C GLY A 166 -4.80 0.30 -9.94
N HIS A 167 -4.56 1.21 -9.00
CA HIS A 167 -3.22 1.74 -8.67
C HIS A 167 -2.56 0.95 -7.55
N ILE A 168 -1.24 0.82 -7.63
CA ILE A 168 -0.43 0.11 -6.62
C ILE A 168 0.88 0.84 -6.31
N GLY A 169 1.16 0.96 -5.02
CA GLY A 169 2.40 1.50 -4.50
C GLY A 169 3.22 0.48 -3.72
N ILE A 170 4.41 0.89 -3.34
CA ILE A 170 5.32 0.12 -2.48
C ILE A 170 5.91 0.99 -1.38
N GLN A 171 5.93 0.47 -0.16
CA GLN A 171 6.59 1.11 0.96
C GLN A 171 8.05 0.62 1.05
N LEU A 172 9.02 1.52 0.97
CA LEU A 172 10.45 1.21 1.09
C LEU A 172 10.98 1.60 2.47
N GLY A 173 11.73 0.70 3.10
CA GLY A 173 12.20 0.89 4.47
C GLY A 173 13.44 0.08 4.86
N HIS A 174 13.87 0.32 6.09
CA HIS A 174 14.94 -0.43 6.76
C HIS A 174 14.62 -0.48 8.26
N ALA A 175 14.53 -1.67 8.85
CA ALA A 175 14.06 -1.87 10.22
C ALA A 175 15.03 -1.32 11.29
N GLY A 176 16.32 -1.16 10.95
CA GLY A 176 17.30 -0.52 11.81
C GLY A 176 17.46 -1.30 13.11
N ARG A 177 17.42 -0.63 14.27
CA ARG A 177 17.59 -1.29 15.58
C ARG A 177 16.49 -2.27 15.98
N LYS A 178 15.46 -2.41 15.14
CA LYS A 178 14.36 -3.37 15.28
C LYS A 178 14.41 -4.50 14.24
N ALA A 179 15.53 -4.61 13.51
CA ALA A 179 15.79 -5.70 12.58
C ALA A 179 16.13 -7.01 13.31
N SER A 180 16.17 -8.10 12.55
CA SER A 180 16.54 -9.44 13.02
C SER A 180 15.66 -9.94 14.17
N THR A 181 14.34 -9.88 13.97
CA THR A 181 13.33 -10.45 14.87
C THR A 181 12.60 -11.61 14.21
N VAL A 182 11.86 -12.39 14.99
CA VAL A 182 10.97 -13.44 14.47
C VAL A 182 9.57 -12.89 14.15
N ALA A 183 8.83 -13.60 13.29
CA ALA A 183 7.45 -13.27 12.96
C ALA A 183 6.56 -13.10 14.22
N PRO A 184 5.57 -12.17 14.19
CA PRO A 184 4.86 -11.73 15.39
C PRO A 184 3.98 -12.79 16.05
N TRP A 185 3.63 -13.88 15.35
CA TRP A 185 2.91 -15.03 15.94
C TRP A 185 3.84 -16.01 16.67
N LEU A 186 5.16 -15.90 16.51
CA LEU A 186 6.15 -16.70 17.23
C LEU A 186 6.55 -16.02 18.55
N SER A 187 6.73 -14.70 18.54
CA SER A 187 7.04 -13.92 19.73
C SER A 187 6.81 -12.42 19.53
N SER A 188 6.61 -11.68 20.62
CA SER A 188 6.51 -10.22 20.63
C SER A 188 7.88 -9.52 20.55
N GLY A 189 8.75 -9.97 19.64
CA GLY A 189 10.06 -9.36 19.38
C GLY A 189 11.27 -10.16 19.88
N ALA A 190 11.19 -11.50 19.91
CA ALA A 190 12.39 -12.31 20.08
C ALA A 190 13.37 -12.10 18.91
N THR A 191 14.66 -12.07 19.21
CA THR A 191 15.72 -12.01 18.22
C THR A 191 15.70 -13.26 17.33
N ALA A 192 15.72 -13.08 16.02
CA ALA A 192 16.06 -14.14 15.07
C ALA A 192 17.57 -14.36 15.13
N THR A 193 17.99 -15.56 15.52
CA THR A 193 19.40 -15.98 15.53
C THR A 193 19.84 -16.43 14.15
N GLU A 194 21.15 -16.60 13.93
CA GLU A 194 21.69 -17.13 12.67
C GLU A 194 21.11 -18.50 12.29
N GLU A 195 20.80 -19.35 13.28
CA GLU A 195 20.20 -20.68 13.07
C GLU A 195 18.85 -20.61 12.33
N VAL A 196 18.09 -19.54 12.53
CA VAL A 196 16.80 -19.29 11.86
C VAL A 196 16.90 -18.22 10.78
N GLY A 197 18.12 -17.94 10.29
CA GLY A 197 18.35 -16.99 9.20
C GLY A 197 18.37 -15.51 9.62
N GLY A 198 18.47 -15.22 10.91
CA GLY A 198 18.68 -13.88 11.45
C GLY A 198 20.13 -13.38 11.32
N TRP A 199 20.36 -12.13 11.72
CA TRP A 199 21.64 -11.42 11.63
C TRP A 199 21.83 -10.50 12.86
N PRO A 200 21.83 -11.04 14.09
CA PRO A 200 21.85 -10.23 15.31
C PRO A 200 23.07 -9.30 15.41
N ASP A 201 24.21 -9.68 14.83
CA ASP A 201 25.45 -8.91 14.88
C ASP A 201 25.56 -7.83 13.78
N ASP A 202 24.62 -7.78 12.83
CA ASP A 202 24.56 -6.78 11.76
C ASP A 202 23.30 -5.89 11.83
N VAL A 203 22.79 -5.70 13.04
CA VAL A 203 21.73 -4.72 13.32
C VAL A 203 22.36 -3.33 13.48
N VAL A 204 21.77 -2.31 12.84
CA VAL A 204 22.32 -0.95 12.81
C VAL A 204 21.31 0.10 13.28
N GLY A 205 21.82 1.22 13.79
CA GLY A 205 20.99 2.36 14.21
C GLY A 205 21.78 3.67 14.27
N PRO A 206 21.13 4.80 14.63
CA PRO A 206 21.84 6.06 14.85
C PRO A 206 22.81 5.96 16.03
N SER A 207 22.47 5.19 17.05
CA SER A 207 23.23 4.97 18.28
C SER A 207 23.22 3.49 18.67
N ASN A 208 24.00 3.11 19.68
CA ASN A 208 24.24 1.71 20.07
C ASN A 208 23.27 1.17 21.14
N GLU A 209 22.08 1.78 21.25
CA GLU A 209 21.07 1.44 22.23
C GLU A 209 20.02 0.50 21.62
N PRO A 210 19.81 -0.72 22.17
CA PRO A 210 18.78 -1.62 21.69
C PRO A 210 17.38 -1.07 21.93
N PHE A 211 16.37 -1.59 21.23
CA PHE A 211 14.98 -1.18 21.45
C PHE A 211 14.49 -1.56 22.86
N ASN A 212 14.84 -2.76 23.33
CA ASN A 212 14.71 -3.24 24.70
C ASN A 212 15.69 -4.42 24.92
N GLU A 213 15.64 -5.08 26.08
CA GLU A 213 16.55 -6.17 26.46
C GLU A 213 16.48 -7.45 25.59
N HIS A 214 15.42 -7.63 24.81
CA HIS A 214 15.23 -8.80 23.93
C HIS A 214 15.69 -8.58 22.48
N TYR A 215 16.02 -7.33 22.13
CA TYR A 215 16.45 -6.96 20.78
C TYR A 215 17.99 -6.99 20.67
N PRO A 216 18.54 -7.25 19.47
CA PRO A 216 19.97 -7.17 19.26
C PRO A 216 20.49 -5.76 19.58
N LYS A 217 21.72 -5.69 20.09
CA LYS A 217 22.40 -4.41 20.31
C LYS A 217 22.81 -3.83 18.96
N PRO A 218 22.24 -2.71 18.51
CA PRO A 218 22.60 -2.14 17.23
C PRO A 218 24.01 -1.57 17.28
N ARG A 219 24.69 -1.61 16.14
CA ARG A 219 25.89 -0.82 15.91
C ARG A 219 25.50 0.59 15.45
N SER A 220 26.14 1.61 16.01
CA SER A 220 25.97 2.99 15.53
C SER A 220 26.59 3.10 14.14
N MET A 221 25.79 3.55 13.17
CA MET A 221 26.24 3.69 11.78
C MET A 221 27.36 4.74 11.67
N SER A 222 28.41 4.41 10.95
CA SER A 222 29.41 5.38 10.49
C SER A 222 28.83 6.28 9.39
N LEU A 223 29.48 7.42 9.11
CA LEU A 223 29.09 8.28 7.98
C LEU A 223 29.16 7.53 6.63
N ALA A 224 30.13 6.62 6.48
CA ALA A 224 30.25 5.78 5.29
C ALA A 224 29.06 4.81 5.14
N GLU A 225 28.55 4.28 6.24
CA GLU A 225 27.36 3.43 6.24
C GLU A 225 26.09 4.20 5.95
N ILE A 226 25.95 5.41 6.48
CA ILE A 226 24.83 6.30 6.14
C ILE A 226 24.87 6.61 4.63
N ALA A 227 26.05 6.86 4.07
CA ALA A 227 26.19 7.06 2.62
C ALA A 227 25.83 5.82 1.80
N ARG A 228 26.27 4.62 2.22
CA ARG A 228 25.88 3.35 1.57
C ARG A 228 24.38 3.09 1.66
N PHE A 229 23.79 3.28 2.84
CA PHE A 229 22.35 3.15 3.04
C PHE A 229 21.56 4.07 2.10
N LYS A 230 21.94 5.35 1.97
CA LYS A 230 21.30 6.25 0.99
C LYS A 230 21.43 5.74 -0.44
N HIS A 231 22.61 5.23 -0.83
CA HIS A 231 22.81 4.65 -2.15
C HIS A 231 21.88 3.45 -2.40
N ASP A 232 21.83 2.50 -1.46
CA ASP A 232 21.02 1.29 -1.56
C ASP A 232 19.51 1.60 -1.56
N PHE A 233 19.09 2.56 -0.74
CA PHE A 233 17.72 3.06 -0.74
C PHE A 233 17.32 3.59 -2.12
N LEU A 234 18.16 4.43 -2.75
CA LEU A 234 17.88 4.97 -4.09
C LEU A 234 17.97 3.90 -5.19
N SER A 235 18.77 2.86 -4.99
CA SER A 235 18.77 1.69 -5.88
C SER A 235 17.45 0.93 -5.79
N ALA A 236 16.89 0.75 -4.59
CA ALA A 236 15.55 0.18 -4.41
C ALA A 236 14.45 1.06 -5.04
N VAL A 237 14.55 2.40 -4.91
CA VAL A 237 13.65 3.34 -5.61
C VAL A 237 13.67 3.11 -7.12
N ARG A 238 14.85 3.02 -7.75
CA ARG A 238 14.96 2.75 -9.19
C ARG A 238 14.36 1.40 -9.57
N ARG A 239 14.53 0.39 -8.72
CA ARG A 239 13.93 -0.95 -8.93
C ARG A 239 12.41 -0.91 -8.81
N ALA A 240 11.85 -0.13 -7.89
CA ALA A 240 10.40 0.06 -7.77
C ALA A 240 9.82 0.73 -9.01
N VAL A 241 10.48 1.78 -9.53
CA VAL A 241 10.10 2.40 -10.82
C VAL A 241 10.18 1.38 -11.96
N ARG A 242 11.25 0.57 -12.02
CA ARG A 242 11.42 -0.48 -13.04
C ARG A 242 10.36 -1.57 -12.94
N ALA A 243 9.89 -1.89 -11.73
CA ALA A 243 8.80 -2.85 -11.53
C ALA A 243 7.44 -2.32 -12.02
N GLY A 244 7.31 -0.99 -12.17
CA GLY A 244 6.11 -0.32 -12.65
C GLY A 244 5.14 0.15 -11.56
N PHE A 245 5.60 0.27 -10.30
CA PHE A 245 4.75 0.82 -9.24
C PHE A 245 4.32 2.26 -9.55
N ASP A 246 3.09 2.60 -9.21
CA ASP A 246 2.50 3.93 -9.43
C ASP A 246 2.87 4.90 -8.33
N VAL A 247 3.18 4.41 -7.13
CA VAL A 247 3.47 5.22 -5.93
C VAL A 247 4.65 4.62 -5.17
N ILE A 248 5.52 5.47 -4.63
CA ILE A 248 6.54 5.06 -3.66
C ILE A 248 6.25 5.74 -2.32
N GLU A 249 6.15 4.96 -1.26
CA GLU A 249 6.09 5.46 0.11
C GLU A 249 7.42 5.25 0.85
N LEU A 250 7.95 6.32 1.44
CA LEU A 250 9.15 6.28 2.26
C LEU A 250 8.80 5.97 3.71
N HIS A 251 9.30 4.85 4.25
CA HIS A 251 8.98 4.46 5.63
C HIS A 251 9.88 5.15 6.65
N PHE A 252 9.40 6.27 7.22
CA PHE A 252 10.10 7.06 8.25
C PHE A 252 9.36 7.03 9.61
N ALA A 253 8.71 5.91 9.91
CA ALA A 253 7.85 5.75 11.08
C ALA A 253 8.19 4.50 11.89
N HIS A 254 7.43 4.27 12.96
CA HIS A 254 7.41 3.05 13.76
C HIS A 254 8.75 2.66 14.42
N GLY A 255 9.66 3.62 14.58
CA GLY A 255 10.97 3.40 15.20
C GLY A 255 11.95 2.56 14.40
N TYR A 256 11.66 2.35 13.11
CA TYR A 256 12.62 1.79 12.17
C TYR A 256 13.72 2.80 11.85
N LEU A 257 14.66 2.47 10.96
CA LEU A 257 15.94 3.16 10.85
C LEU A 257 15.79 4.69 10.76
N VAL A 258 15.11 5.21 9.74
CA VAL A 258 14.99 6.67 9.58
C VAL A 258 14.17 7.30 10.71
N SER A 259 13.11 6.63 11.19
CA SER A 259 12.33 7.09 12.35
C SER A 259 13.18 7.22 13.62
N SER A 260 14.10 6.29 13.82
CA SER A 260 15.03 6.31 14.97
C SER A 260 16.06 7.43 14.87
N PHE A 261 16.45 7.87 13.66
CA PHE A 261 17.26 9.07 13.47
C PHE A 261 16.49 10.35 13.85
N LEU A 262 15.17 10.38 13.61
CA LEU A 262 14.33 11.52 13.96
C LEU A 262 14.19 11.70 15.47
N SER A 263 14.00 10.62 16.24
CA SER A 263 13.71 10.74 17.67
C SER A 263 14.94 11.09 18.52
N PRO A 264 14.92 12.18 19.31
CA PRO A 264 15.99 12.51 20.25
C PRO A 264 16.04 11.55 21.46
N ALA A 265 14.97 10.78 21.70
CA ALA A 265 14.96 9.73 22.71
C ALA A 265 15.93 8.59 22.34
N VAL A 266 16.18 8.38 21.04
CA VAL A 266 16.98 7.27 20.50
C VAL A 266 18.30 7.73 19.87
N ASN A 267 18.27 8.80 19.09
CA ASN A 267 19.43 9.31 18.38
C ASN A 267 20.29 10.18 19.31
N LYS A 268 21.40 9.61 19.78
CA LYS A 268 22.40 10.25 20.65
C LYS A 268 23.66 10.69 19.89
N ARG A 269 23.60 10.78 18.55
CA ARG A 269 24.75 11.22 17.75
C ARG A 269 25.08 12.68 18.03
N THR A 270 26.37 13.00 17.94
CA THR A 270 26.92 14.35 18.08
C THR A 270 27.47 14.92 16.78
N ASP A 271 27.33 14.19 15.67
CA ASP A 271 27.72 14.62 14.33
C ASP A 271 26.55 15.29 13.58
N GLN A 272 26.72 15.49 12.27
CA GLN A 272 25.73 16.15 11.42
C GLN A 272 24.37 15.41 11.31
N TYR A 273 24.24 14.21 11.88
CA TYR A 273 23.01 13.42 11.89
C TYR A 273 22.36 13.29 13.27
N GLY A 274 22.80 14.05 14.29
CA GLY A 274 22.12 14.09 15.60
C GLY A 274 22.23 15.43 16.33
N GLY A 275 21.65 15.48 17.54
CA GLY A 275 21.50 16.70 18.33
C GLY A 275 20.29 17.53 17.89
N SER A 276 20.51 18.57 17.09
CA SER A 276 19.45 19.50 16.68
C SER A 276 18.37 18.83 15.82
N PHE A 277 17.21 19.48 15.70
CA PHE A 277 16.13 19.02 14.81
C PHE A 277 16.62 18.87 13.35
N GLU A 278 17.37 19.86 12.86
CA GLU A 278 17.89 19.90 11.48
C GLU A 278 18.81 18.71 11.21
N ASN A 279 19.67 18.36 12.17
CA ASN A 279 20.58 17.23 12.05
C ASN A 279 19.83 15.89 12.11
N ARG A 280 18.88 15.72 13.03
CA ARG A 280 18.06 14.50 13.14
C ARG A 280 17.19 14.28 11.90
N ALA A 281 16.62 15.35 11.35
CA ALA A 281 15.79 15.32 10.14
C ALA A 281 16.61 15.12 8.84
N ARG A 282 17.92 15.41 8.87
CA ARG A 282 18.78 15.44 7.67
C ARG A 282 18.67 14.20 6.80
N LEU A 283 18.76 13.00 7.39
CA LEU A 283 18.70 11.75 6.63
C LEU A 283 17.37 11.59 5.88
N ALA A 284 16.25 11.88 6.54
CA ALA A 284 14.93 11.79 5.92
C ALA A 284 14.79 12.78 4.76
N LEU A 285 15.26 14.03 4.94
CA LEU A 285 15.21 15.08 3.92
C LEU A 285 16.10 14.75 2.71
N GLU A 286 17.31 14.25 2.94
CA GLU A 286 18.23 13.80 1.88
C GLU A 286 17.61 12.67 1.04
N LEU A 287 16.93 11.71 1.68
CA LEU A 287 16.24 10.62 0.98
C LEU A 287 15.03 11.11 0.17
N VAL A 288 14.23 12.03 0.70
CA VAL A 288 13.10 12.63 -0.03
C VAL A 288 13.59 13.37 -1.26
N GLU A 289 14.56 14.28 -1.11
CA GLU A 289 15.10 15.06 -2.22
C GLU A 289 15.67 14.16 -3.32
N ALA A 290 16.48 13.18 -2.94
CA ALA A 290 17.09 12.26 -3.91
C ALA A 290 16.07 11.31 -4.55
N THR A 291 15.06 10.84 -3.81
CA THR A 291 13.97 10.03 -4.37
C THR A 291 13.22 10.84 -5.42
N ARG A 292 12.79 12.06 -5.06
CA ARG A 292 12.00 12.93 -5.94
C ARG A 292 12.72 13.24 -7.25
N GLN A 293 14.05 13.36 -7.24
CA GLN A 293 14.87 13.57 -8.44
C GLN A 293 14.93 12.36 -9.39
N ILE A 294 14.70 11.14 -8.88
CA ILE A 294 14.87 9.90 -9.65
C ILE A 294 13.53 9.38 -10.19
N ILE A 295 12.44 9.53 -9.43
CA ILE A 295 11.14 9.01 -9.83
C ILE A 295 10.46 9.90 -10.89
N PRO A 296 9.67 9.35 -11.83
CA PRO A 296 8.98 10.13 -12.86
C PRO A 296 8.18 11.31 -12.28
N LYS A 297 8.18 12.47 -12.95
CA LYS A 297 7.51 13.70 -12.44
C LYS A 297 6.03 13.49 -12.10
N GLY A 298 5.37 12.60 -12.84
CA GLY A 298 3.97 12.21 -12.66
C GLY A 298 3.70 11.20 -11.54
N MET A 299 4.74 10.56 -11.01
CA MET A 299 4.62 9.55 -9.94
C MET A 299 4.47 10.23 -8.58
N PRO A 300 3.41 9.94 -7.80
CA PRO A 300 3.28 10.41 -6.43
C PRO A 300 4.38 9.88 -5.50
N LEU A 301 4.88 10.75 -4.63
CA LEU A 301 5.78 10.42 -3.54
C LEU A 301 5.06 10.52 -2.20
N PHE A 302 4.98 9.41 -1.49
CA PHE A 302 4.42 9.34 -0.15
C PHE A 302 5.55 9.29 0.88
N ALA A 303 5.30 9.80 2.08
CA ALA A 303 6.16 9.56 3.24
C ALA A 303 5.29 9.20 4.44
N ARG A 304 5.71 8.19 5.20
CA ARG A 304 5.04 7.79 6.43
C ARG A 304 5.85 8.20 7.64
N ILE A 305 5.22 8.88 8.61
CA ILE A 305 5.88 9.30 9.87
C ILE A 305 5.14 8.79 11.11
N SER A 306 5.87 8.71 12.22
CA SER A 306 5.26 8.65 13.55
C SER A 306 5.10 10.07 14.08
N ALA A 307 3.85 10.51 14.34
CA ALA A 307 3.58 11.88 14.79
C ALA A 307 4.08 12.20 16.20
N THR A 308 4.23 11.18 17.04
CA THR A 308 4.72 11.28 18.42
C THR A 308 5.30 9.94 18.85
N ASP A 309 6.25 9.97 19.77
CA ASP A 309 6.80 8.77 20.42
C ASP A 309 5.92 8.23 21.56
N TRP A 310 4.89 8.97 22.00
CA TRP A 310 4.04 8.62 23.16
C TRP A 310 4.81 8.41 24.47
N LEU A 311 5.91 9.15 24.65
CA LEU A 311 6.70 9.10 25.88
C LEU A 311 6.17 10.08 26.93
N ASP A 312 5.60 11.19 26.49
CA ASP A 312 4.93 12.19 27.33
C ASP A 312 3.69 11.64 28.07
N THR A 313 3.10 10.56 27.56
CA THR A 313 1.97 9.88 28.20
C THR A 313 2.38 8.81 29.21
N ASN A 314 3.67 8.47 29.31
CA ASN A 314 4.15 7.50 30.29
C ASN A 314 4.71 8.20 31.54
N PRO A 315 4.12 8.03 32.74
CA PRO A 315 4.66 8.62 33.98
C PRO A 315 6.04 8.09 34.38
N GLU A 316 6.48 6.94 33.84
CA GLU A 316 7.83 6.40 34.04
C GLU A 316 8.88 7.09 33.17
N TRP A 317 8.45 7.87 32.16
CA TRP A 317 9.35 8.68 31.36
C TRP A 317 9.78 9.91 32.16
N ASN A 318 11.08 10.04 32.39
CA ASN A 318 11.68 11.08 33.23
C ASN A 318 11.66 12.50 32.61
N GLY A 319 10.82 12.75 31.61
CA GLY A 319 10.68 14.05 30.95
C GLY A 319 11.81 14.40 29.97
N GLY A 320 12.64 13.43 29.56
CA GLY A 320 13.64 13.63 28.51
C GLY A 320 13.03 14.02 27.15
N PRO A 321 13.82 14.60 26.23
CA PRO A 321 13.34 14.99 24.91
C PRO A 321 12.87 13.77 24.11
N SER A 322 11.73 13.89 23.45
CA SER A 322 11.11 12.88 22.58
C SER A 322 10.55 13.52 21.31
N TRP A 323 10.31 12.71 20.28
CA TRP A 323 9.64 13.18 19.07
C TRP A 323 8.17 13.46 19.36
N ASN A 324 7.68 14.61 18.90
CA ASN A 324 6.32 15.08 19.18
C ASN A 324 5.65 15.68 17.93
N VAL A 325 4.40 16.09 18.09
CA VAL A 325 3.56 16.60 16.99
C VAL A 325 4.12 17.90 16.40
N ASP A 326 4.73 18.76 17.21
CA ASP A 326 5.30 20.02 16.73
C ASP A 326 6.54 19.78 15.85
N GLU A 327 7.39 18.82 16.22
CA GLU A 327 8.49 18.38 15.35
C GLU A 327 7.97 17.73 14.06
N SER A 328 6.87 16.96 14.15
CA SER A 328 6.20 16.39 12.98
C SER A 328 5.65 17.45 12.03
N ILE A 329 5.08 18.55 12.55
CA ILE A 329 4.62 19.70 11.75
C ILE A 329 5.81 20.36 11.04
N LYS A 330 6.94 20.57 11.74
CA LYS A 330 8.16 21.12 11.12
C LYS A 330 8.65 20.24 9.99
N LEU A 331 8.71 18.92 10.21
CA LEU A 331 9.15 17.96 9.20
C LEU A 331 8.19 17.92 8.00
N ALA A 332 6.87 17.93 8.25
CA ALA A 332 5.85 17.91 7.20
C ALA A 332 5.95 19.11 6.26
N LYS A 333 6.20 20.31 6.80
CA LYS A 333 6.46 21.52 5.97
C LYS A 333 7.70 21.36 5.09
N LEU A 334 8.77 20.78 5.63
CA LEU A 334 10.00 20.53 4.89
C LEU A 334 9.82 19.46 3.81
N PHE A 335 8.98 18.44 4.05
CA PHE A 335 8.60 17.43 3.06
C PHE A 335 7.76 18.02 1.93
N ALA A 336 6.76 18.85 2.24
CA ALA A 336 5.96 19.54 1.23
C ALA A 336 6.84 20.38 0.28
N GLN A 337 7.81 21.13 0.84
CA GLN A 337 8.79 21.91 0.06
C GLN A 337 9.66 21.06 -0.87
N ARG A 338 9.80 19.75 -0.60
CA ARG A 338 10.66 18.81 -1.34
C ARG A 338 9.87 17.89 -2.26
N GLY A 339 8.58 18.13 -2.42
CA GLY A 339 7.74 17.40 -3.36
C GLY A 339 7.25 16.04 -2.86
N VAL A 340 7.09 15.87 -1.55
CA VAL A 340 6.21 14.83 -1.00
C VAL A 340 4.77 15.25 -1.30
N ASP A 341 4.00 14.33 -1.87
CA ASP A 341 2.63 14.56 -2.30
C ASP A 341 1.61 14.18 -1.22
N VAL A 342 1.91 13.11 -0.47
CA VAL A 342 1.06 12.61 0.62
C VAL A 342 1.90 12.29 1.85
N LEU A 343 1.45 12.76 3.02
CA LEU A 343 1.95 12.33 4.31
C LEU A 343 1.00 11.32 4.95
N ASP A 344 1.45 10.08 5.13
CA ASP A 344 0.76 9.05 5.93
C ASP A 344 1.14 9.21 7.41
N VAL A 345 0.16 9.58 8.24
CA VAL A 345 0.39 9.93 9.64
C VAL A 345 0.05 8.74 10.55
N SER A 346 1.10 8.13 11.10
CA SER A 346 1.01 7.15 12.17
C SER A 346 1.60 7.67 13.48
N SER A 347 2.05 6.81 14.40
CA SER A 347 2.60 7.19 15.69
C SER A 347 3.38 6.05 16.35
N GLY A 348 4.22 6.38 17.33
CA GLY A 348 4.96 5.44 18.16
C GLY A 348 6.01 4.61 17.43
N GLY A 349 6.49 3.59 18.13
CA GLY A 349 7.42 2.55 17.71
C GLY A 349 8.88 2.82 18.04
N ASN A 350 9.25 4.06 18.40
CA ASN A 350 10.64 4.44 18.68
C ASN A 350 11.18 3.88 19.99
N HIS A 351 10.39 3.84 21.05
CA HIS A 351 10.90 3.55 22.39
C HIS A 351 10.00 2.55 23.15
N ALA A 352 10.60 1.62 23.90
CA ALA A 352 9.85 0.57 24.61
C ALA A 352 8.94 1.10 25.73
N LEU A 353 9.30 2.22 26.36
CA LEU A 353 8.47 2.92 27.35
C LEU A 353 7.29 3.71 26.79
N GLN A 354 7.01 3.66 25.48
CA GLN A 354 5.83 4.34 24.95
C GLN A 354 4.53 3.84 25.59
N LYS A 355 3.57 4.73 25.87
CA LYS A 355 2.21 4.35 26.31
C LYS A 355 1.17 4.94 25.36
N VAL A 356 0.84 4.19 24.31
CA VAL A 356 -0.10 4.60 23.26
C VAL A 356 -1.54 4.66 23.80
N ILE A 357 -2.20 5.80 23.64
CA ILE A 357 -3.63 5.95 23.94
C ILE A 357 -4.42 5.59 22.68
N GLY A 358 -4.98 4.38 22.67
CA GLY A 358 -5.75 3.86 21.54
C GLY A 358 -7.20 4.33 21.50
N GLY A 359 -7.90 3.97 20.41
CA GLY A 359 -9.31 4.29 20.18
C GLY A 359 -9.62 4.33 18.68
N PRO A 360 -10.91 4.44 18.27
CA PRO A 360 -11.28 4.63 16.87
C PRO A 360 -10.63 5.89 16.28
N GLY A 361 -9.84 5.76 15.23
CA GLY A 361 -9.20 6.90 14.57
C GLY A 361 -8.21 7.67 15.45
N TYR A 362 -7.59 7.04 16.46
CA TYR A 362 -6.79 7.72 17.48
C TYR A 362 -5.59 8.54 16.97
N GLN A 363 -5.13 8.29 15.74
CA GLN A 363 -4.06 9.09 15.11
C GLN A 363 -4.59 10.25 14.26
N ALA A 364 -5.90 10.30 13.98
CA ALA A 364 -6.52 11.36 13.21
C ALA A 364 -6.30 12.76 13.82
N PRO A 365 -6.35 12.97 15.15
CA PRO A 365 -6.04 14.27 15.72
C PRO A 365 -4.63 14.78 15.35
N PHE A 366 -3.64 13.90 15.25
CA PHE A 366 -2.29 14.28 14.81
C PHE A 366 -2.27 14.65 13.33
N ALA A 367 -2.93 13.85 12.48
CA ALA A 367 -3.05 14.12 11.06
C ALA A 367 -3.74 15.47 10.80
N LYS A 368 -4.79 15.80 11.56
CA LYS A 368 -5.54 17.06 11.44
C LYS A 368 -4.69 18.28 11.82
N LYS A 369 -3.92 18.20 12.91
CA LYS A 369 -2.95 19.24 13.29
C LYS A 369 -1.90 19.47 12.20
N ILE A 370 -1.39 18.39 11.60
CA ILE A 370 -0.42 18.51 10.51
C ILE A 370 -1.07 19.09 9.25
N LYS A 371 -2.28 18.61 8.87
CA LYS A 371 -3.04 19.12 7.72
C LYS A 371 -3.33 20.62 7.85
N ALA A 372 -3.75 21.08 9.03
CA ALA A 372 -3.94 22.50 9.32
C ALA A 372 -2.67 23.32 9.06
N ALA A 373 -1.49 22.76 9.38
CA ALA A 373 -0.22 23.45 9.25
C ALA A 373 0.38 23.44 7.84
N VAL A 374 0.08 22.44 7.00
CA VAL A 374 0.58 22.32 5.62
C VAL A 374 -0.43 22.77 4.56
N GLY A 375 -1.71 22.88 4.91
CA GLY A 375 -2.78 23.28 3.99
C GLY A 375 -2.83 22.40 2.74
N ASP A 376 -2.90 23.04 1.57
CA ASP A 376 -2.99 22.36 0.27
C ASP A 376 -1.63 22.10 -0.38
N THR A 377 -0.52 22.40 0.31
CA THR A 377 0.83 22.15 -0.24
C THR A 377 1.21 20.67 -0.25
N MET A 378 0.51 19.86 0.54
CA MET A 378 0.68 18.40 0.65
C MET A 378 -0.61 17.78 1.16
N LEU A 379 -0.98 16.62 0.63
CA LEU A 379 -2.14 15.87 1.11
C LEU A 379 -1.78 15.12 2.39
N VAL A 380 -2.76 14.89 3.27
CA VAL A 380 -2.55 14.20 4.54
C VAL A 380 -3.52 13.04 4.69
N SER A 381 -2.96 11.86 4.98
CA SER A 381 -3.71 10.65 5.31
C SER A 381 -3.64 10.32 6.80
N SER A 382 -4.68 9.67 7.30
CA SER A 382 -4.71 9.08 8.63
C SER A 382 -5.00 7.58 8.56
N VAL A 383 -4.46 6.87 9.54
CA VAL A 383 -4.65 5.44 9.79
C VAL A 383 -4.90 5.20 11.28
N GLY A 384 -5.30 3.99 11.66
CA GLY A 384 -5.34 3.57 13.07
C GLY A 384 -6.74 3.35 13.61
N SER A 385 -7.12 2.06 13.71
CA SER A 385 -8.39 1.61 14.31
C SER A 385 -9.65 2.22 13.67
N ILE A 386 -9.59 2.56 12.37
CA ILE A 386 -10.74 2.96 11.55
C ILE A 386 -11.43 1.67 11.06
N LYS A 387 -12.64 1.41 11.57
CA LYS A 387 -13.30 0.10 11.41
C LYS A 387 -14.49 0.11 10.46
N THR A 388 -15.20 1.23 10.34
CA THR A 388 -16.45 1.34 9.57
C THR A 388 -16.40 2.54 8.64
N GLY A 389 -17.28 2.54 7.63
CA GLY A 389 -17.42 3.62 6.66
C GLY A 389 -17.79 4.95 7.33
N GLU A 390 -18.63 4.94 8.36
CA GLU A 390 -19.06 6.15 9.08
C GLU A 390 -17.90 6.80 9.85
N VAL A 391 -17.05 5.99 10.50
CA VAL A 391 -15.86 6.50 11.18
C VAL A 391 -14.89 7.09 10.17
N ALA A 392 -14.66 6.42 9.04
CA ALA A 392 -13.80 6.92 7.97
C ALA A 392 -14.33 8.24 7.38
N GLN A 393 -15.64 8.31 7.10
CA GLN A 393 -16.31 9.50 6.58
C GLN A 393 -16.22 10.67 7.54
N LYS A 394 -16.51 10.46 8.82
CA LYS A 394 -16.42 11.52 9.85
C LYS A 394 -15.00 12.07 9.97
N ILE A 395 -13.98 11.20 9.90
CA ILE A 395 -12.58 11.64 10.00
C ILE A 395 -12.19 12.49 8.77
N ILE A 396 -12.55 12.06 7.55
CA ILE A 396 -12.12 12.72 6.32
C ILE A 396 -12.88 14.02 6.04
N GLU A 397 -14.14 14.11 6.44
CA GLU A 397 -14.93 15.34 6.36
C GLU A 397 -14.47 16.39 7.35
N GLY A 398 -14.08 16.00 8.56
CA GLY A 398 -13.86 16.95 9.65
C GLY A 398 -15.16 17.65 10.05
N SER A 399 -15.04 18.83 10.65
CA SER A 399 -16.18 19.67 11.01
C SER A 399 -15.81 21.15 10.91
N ASN A 400 -16.73 22.03 11.29
CA ASN A 400 -16.50 23.48 11.31
C ASN A 400 -15.71 23.94 12.55
N GLU A 401 -15.31 23.02 13.43
CA GLU A 401 -14.48 23.33 14.59
C GLU A 401 -13.02 23.58 14.18
N ALA A 402 -12.37 24.55 14.83
CA ALA A 402 -11.02 24.98 14.47
C ALA A 402 -9.97 23.85 14.52
N ASP A 403 -10.15 22.87 15.41
CA ASP A 403 -9.24 21.75 15.63
C ASP A 403 -9.61 20.48 14.84
N ASP A 404 -10.61 20.56 13.96
CA ASP A 404 -11.18 19.39 13.26
C ASP A 404 -11.06 19.49 11.74
N THR A 405 -9.85 19.81 11.27
CA THR A 405 -9.55 20.02 9.84
C THR A 405 -9.89 18.78 8.99
N PRO A 406 -10.54 18.95 7.82
CA PRO A 406 -10.78 17.85 6.88
C PRO A 406 -9.48 17.21 6.40
N LEU A 407 -9.45 15.87 6.28
CA LEU A 407 -8.30 15.12 5.73
C LEU A 407 -8.52 14.78 4.25
N ASP A 408 -7.48 14.28 3.60
CA ASP A 408 -7.49 14.01 2.15
C ASP A 408 -7.72 12.54 1.81
N LEU A 409 -7.23 11.63 2.66
CA LEU A 409 -7.13 10.19 2.43
C LEU A 409 -7.31 9.40 3.74
N ILE A 410 -7.87 8.20 3.65
CA ILE A 410 -8.01 7.25 4.78
C ILE A 410 -7.33 5.93 4.45
N ALA A 411 -6.35 5.55 5.27
CA ALA A 411 -5.74 4.22 5.18
C ALA A 411 -6.42 3.24 6.13
N ALA A 412 -6.58 2.00 5.67
CA ALA A 412 -6.96 0.89 6.54
C ALA A 412 -5.97 -0.27 6.40
N GLY A 413 -5.59 -0.86 7.54
CA GLY A 413 -4.73 -2.04 7.60
C GLY A 413 -5.55 -3.29 7.93
N ARG A 414 -5.57 -3.66 9.23
CA ARG A 414 -6.25 -4.86 9.78
C ARG A 414 -7.63 -5.17 9.19
N MET A 415 -8.42 -4.15 8.85
CA MET A 415 -9.75 -4.34 8.27
C MET A 415 -9.71 -4.91 6.85
N PHE A 416 -8.73 -4.55 6.03
CA PHE A 416 -8.51 -5.16 4.72
C PHE A 416 -8.00 -6.61 4.83
N GLN A 417 -7.19 -6.93 5.85
CA GLN A 417 -6.81 -8.33 6.11
C GLN A 417 -8.02 -9.19 6.47
N LYS A 418 -8.92 -8.65 7.30
CA LYS A 418 -10.16 -9.34 7.69
C LYS A 418 -11.17 -9.43 6.55
N ASN A 419 -11.27 -8.39 5.73
CA ASN A 419 -12.20 -8.30 4.62
C ASN A 419 -11.52 -7.62 3.42
N PRO A 420 -11.08 -8.39 2.41
CA PRO A 420 -10.52 -7.81 1.18
C PRO A 420 -11.51 -6.90 0.45
N GLY A 421 -12.82 -7.11 0.63
CA GLY A 421 -13.92 -6.30 0.11
C GLY A 421 -14.27 -5.07 0.95
N LEU A 422 -13.33 -4.52 1.73
CA LEU A 422 -13.62 -3.46 2.70
C LEU A 422 -14.25 -2.21 2.09
N VAL A 423 -13.81 -1.80 0.90
CA VAL A 423 -14.38 -0.63 0.19
C VAL A 423 -15.87 -0.82 -0.08
N TRP A 424 -16.26 -2.02 -0.50
CA TRP A 424 -17.66 -2.34 -0.69
C TRP A 424 -18.41 -2.34 0.65
N ALA A 425 -17.87 -2.97 1.69
CA ALA A 425 -18.50 -2.93 3.01
C ALA A 425 -18.71 -1.49 3.53
N TRP A 426 -17.74 -0.59 3.35
CA TRP A 426 -17.89 0.81 3.72
C TRP A 426 -18.83 1.59 2.80
N ALA A 427 -19.00 1.15 1.55
CA ALA A 427 -20.01 1.71 0.67
C ALA A 427 -21.41 1.32 1.17
N ASP A 428 -21.59 0.07 1.61
CA ASP A 428 -22.84 -0.40 2.21
C ASP A 428 -23.15 0.36 3.52
N ASP A 429 -22.16 0.55 4.41
CA ASP A 429 -22.27 1.35 5.65
C ASP A 429 -22.81 2.78 5.36
N LEU A 430 -22.39 3.37 4.23
CA LEU A 430 -22.73 4.74 3.83
C LEU A 430 -23.88 4.83 2.79
N GLU A 431 -24.51 3.71 2.45
CA GLU A 431 -25.53 3.61 1.39
C GLU A 431 -25.08 4.16 0.03
N VAL A 432 -23.81 3.91 -0.33
CA VAL A 432 -23.17 4.32 -1.58
C VAL A 432 -23.19 3.18 -2.60
N SER A 433 -23.80 3.43 -3.75
CA SER A 433 -23.68 2.57 -4.92
C SER A 433 -22.31 2.78 -5.57
N ILE A 434 -21.51 1.72 -5.64
CA ILE A 434 -20.20 1.71 -6.30
C ILE A 434 -20.13 0.72 -7.45
N THR A 435 -19.20 0.95 -8.37
CA THR A 435 -18.83 -0.01 -9.40
C THR A 435 -18.03 -1.15 -8.77
N ILE A 436 -18.37 -2.38 -9.08
CA ILE A 436 -17.66 -3.60 -8.65
C ILE A 436 -17.10 -4.28 -9.89
N ALA A 437 -15.97 -4.97 -9.75
CA ALA A 437 -15.36 -5.71 -10.84
C ALA A 437 -16.39 -6.59 -11.57
N HIS A 438 -16.44 -6.49 -12.90
CA HIS A 438 -17.53 -7.06 -13.71
C HIS A 438 -17.75 -8.55 -13.47
N GLN A 439 -16.66 -9.30 -13.27
CA GLN A 439 -16.63 -10.74 -13.03
C GLN A 439 -17.39 -11.16 -11.77
N ILE A 440 -17.55 -10.24 -10.82
CA ILE A 440 -18.18 -10.48 -9.51
C ILE A 440 -19.52 -9.75 -9.42
N GLY A 441 -19.58 -8.50 -9.92
CA GLY A 441 -20.73 -7.61 -9.75
C GLY A 441 -22.04 -8.15 -10.34
N TRP A 442 -22.00 -8.91 -11.44
CA TRP A 442 -23.19 -9.49 -12.07
C TRP A 442 -23.97 -10.45 -11.15
N GLY A 443 -23.31 -11.05 -10.16
CA GLY A 443 -23.94 -11.92 -9.16
C GLY A 443 -24.89 -11.16 -8.22
N PHE A 444 -24.69 -9.85 -8.07
CA PHE A 444 -25.43 -8.98 -7.16
C PHE A 444 -26.34 -8.00 -7.92
N GLY A 445 -25.87 -7.48 -9.06
CA GLY A 445 -26.64 -6.57 -9.92
C GLY A 445 -27.52 -7.27 -10.97
N GLY A 446 -27.42 -8.59 -11.09
CA GLY A 446 -28.11 -9.39 -12.10
C GLY A 446 -27.39 -9.46 -13.45
N ARG A 447 -27.93 -10.28 -14.36
CA ARG A 447 -27.37 -10.44 -15.71
C ARG A 447 -27.66 -9.22 -16.58
N ALA A 448 -26.77 -8.96 -17.55
CA ALA A 448 -26.97 -7.91 -18.54
C ALA A 448 -28.37 -7.99 -19.19
N LYS A 449 -29.11 -6.89 -19.15
CA LYS A 449 -30.43 -6.79 -19.78
C LYS A 449 -30.27 -6.74 -21.30
N LYS A 450 -31.25 -7.26 -22.03
CA LYS A 450 -31.30 -7.05 -23.49
C LYS A 450 -31.38 -5.55 -23.76
N PRO A 451 -30.65 -5.02 -24.75
CA PRO A 451 -30.82 -3.62 -25.15
C PRO A 451 -32.30 -3.37 -25.44
N ALA A 452 -32.82 -2.24 -24.93
CA ALA A 452 -34.16 -1.79 -25.28
C ALA A 452 -34.22 -1.68 -26.82
N LYS A 453 -35.27 -2.24 -27.41
CA LYS A 453 -35.45 -2.28 -28.86
C LYS A 453 -35.66 -0.92 -29.46
#